data_AF-A0A7V9QHH6-F1
#
_entry.id   AF-A0A7V9QHH6-F1
#
_cell.length_a   1.000
_cell.length_b   1.000
_cell.length_c   1.000
_cell.angle_alpha   90.00
_cell.angle_beta   90.00
_cell.angle_gamma   90.00
#
_symmetry.space_group_name_H-M   'P 1'
#
loop_
_entity.id
_entity.type
_entity.pdbx_description
1 polymer ?
#
loop_
_entity_poly.entity_id
_entity_poly.type
_entity_poly.pdbx_seq_one_letter_code
_entity_poly.pdbx_strand_id
1 'polypeptide(L)'
;MPIAPSSEMRPRRGVLALSGYGLRIAVERGHLTITDGAGRFRRHGRFSRVAPQLKRLIIHATSGTVSLDALSWLEAIGAHVVQLDHDGHLVAVTATCRLDDARLRRAQALALTSGVALELSRELIAAKIAGQADALDAIPNSAPIAKALRDALPHVQQARTLDRVRYVEARAAYAYWHAWESVELRFPSKHVGRIPKHWRTFGERRSPLTDSARKGVTPLNAILNYCYGIAGAEARIAVLAAGCDPGLGILHADRAGRDSLAYDVLEPVRPYVDAFVLRLAREHTFSSDDFFETNQGVCRLMPPIAHRLSETASQWAKLLHPIASRVARRFERAGAAGNVSSDSAHEAEVRHVRLPPILSSVRQKPPLSKTSGSTRGRRCRRCGAAFQKKTGVYCAACIATLPAMASAYARTALRRRQREDSGAGPSEETRALMGDARSQRAAAIREWEAKHPAIPAAHVFATEIFPTLANLRAPDVRAATGLCRSYCGRILRGQYIPHPMHWDAIRALSRDGSRSIAKK
;
A
#
# COMPACT_ATOMS: atom_id res chain seq x y z
N MET A 1 43.32 13.65 16.22
CA MET A 1 43.18 12.34 15.56
C MET A 1 42.93 12.58 14.07
N PRO A 2 43.72 11.97 13.18
CA PRO A 2 43.55 12.17 11.74
C PRO A 2 42.19 11.66 11.29
N ILE A 3 41.54 12.44 10.43
CA ILE A 3 40.25 12.17 9.81
C ILE A 3 40.39 10.86 9.02
N ALA A 4 39.65 9.81 9.42
CA ALA A 4 39.58 8.58 8.64
C ALA A 4 39.21 8.93 7.19
N PRO A 5 39.89 8.35 6.17
CA PRO A 5 39.67 8.72 4.79
C PRO A 5 38.18 8.57 4.46
N SER A 6 37.59 9.62 3.89
CA SER A 6 36.21 9.66 3.44
C SER A 6 35.91 8.39 2.63
N SER A 7 35.05 7.51 3.16
CA SER A 7 34.64 6.29 2.47
C SER A 7 34.18 6.64 1.06
N GLU A 8 34.92 6.18 0.06
CA GLU A 8 34.69 6.54 -1.34
C GLU A 8 33.28 6.09 -1.78
N MET A 9 32.52 7.01 -2.38
CA MET A 9 31.14 6.75 -2.77
C MET A 9 31.10 5.91 -4.06
N ARG A 10 30.88 4.60 -3.94
CA ARG A 10 30.83 3.65 -5.07
C ARG A 10 29.44 3.02 -5.23
N PRO A 11 28.82 3.06 -6.43
CA PRO A 11 27.58 2.35 -6.71
C PRO A 11 27.79 0.85 -6.57
N ARG A 12 26.85 0.17 -5.90
CA ARG A 12 26.85 -1.30 -5.75
C ARG A 12 25.68 -1.88 -6.51
N ARG A 13 25.95 -2.84 -7.41
CA ARG A 13 24.94 -3.41 -8.33
C ARG A 13 24.19 -2.33 -9.13
N GLY A 14 24.89 -1.21 -9.38
CA GLY A 14 24.36 -0.01 -10.00
C GLY A 14 23.35 0.79 -9.20
N VAL A 15 23.28 0.59 -7.89
CA VAL A 15 22.49 1.41 -6.97
C VAL A 15 23.44 2.24 -6.11
N LEU A 16 23.11 3.52 -5.94
CA LEU A 16 23.75 4.39 -4.98
C LEU A 16 22.70 4.95 -4.02
N ALA A 17 22.85 4.65 -2.73
CA ALA A 17 21.98 5.12 -1.67
C ALA A 17 22.61 6.30 -0.93
N LEU A 18 21.82 7.36 -0.76
CA LEU A 18 22.21 8.62 -0.14
C LEU A 18 21.33 8.92 1.07
N SER A 19 21.94 9.46 2.13
CA SER A 19 21.23 9.86 3.36
C SER A 19 21.93 11.02 4.06
N GLY A 20 21.34 11.55 5.13
CA GLY A 20 21.89 12.64 5.92
C GLY A 20 21.28 14.00 5.61
N TYR A 21 21.90 15.07 6.12
CA TYR A 21 21.39 16.44 6.07
C TYR A 21 22.20 17.29 5.10
N GLY A 22 21.54 18.22 4.40
CA GLY A 22 22.21 19.10 3.45
C GLY A 22 22.90 18.33 2.33
N LEU A 23 22.21 17.32 1.78
CA LEU A 23 22.66 16.54 0.64
C LEU A 23 22.78 17.46 -0.59
N ARG A 24 23.81 17.26 -1.43
CA ARG A 24 24.02 18.06 -2.65
C ARG A 24 24.31 17.13 -3.82
N ILE A 25 23.55 17.32 -4.90
CA ILE A 25 23.75 16.62 -6.18
C ILE A 25 23.85 17.68 -7.27
N ALA A 26 25.04 17.83 -7.83
CA ALA A 26 25.37 18.86 -8.81
C ALA A 26 26.14 18.28 -9.98
N VAL A 27 26.26 19.06 -11.06
CA VAL A 27 27.22 18.78 -12.14
C VAL A 27 28.31 19.82 -12.07
N GLU A 28 29.56 19.36 -11.97
CA GLU A 28 30.74 20.21 -11.95
C GLU A 28 31.71 19.73 -13.01
N ARG A 29 32.06 20.62 -13.96
CA ARG A 29 32.98 20.30 -15.07
C ARG A 29 32.60 18.99 -15.79
N GLY A 30 31.31 18.82 -16.09
CA GLY A 30 30.76 17.65 -16.78
C GLY A 30 30.63 16.36 -15.95
N HIS A 31 31.05 16.38 -14.69
CA HIS A 31 30.96 15.25 -13.78
C HIS A 31 29.80 15.43 -12.81
N LEU A 32 29.09 14.34 -12.49
CA LEU A 32 28.11 14.36 -11.41
C LEU A 32 28.85 14.34 -10.07
N THR A 33 28.67 15.38 -9.26
CA THR A 33 29.21 15.48 -7.90
C THR A 33 28.11 15.26 -6.88
N ILE A 34 28.37 14.38 -5.92
CA ILE A 34 27.41 14.00 -4.89
C ILE A 34 28.07 14.15 -3.53
N THR A 35 27.38 14.81 -2.62
CA THR A 35 27.79 14.93 -1.22
C THR A 35 26.62 14.54 -0.32
N ASP A 36 26.84 13.58 0.58
CA ASP A 36 25.82 13.09 1.53
C ASP A 36 26.41 12.86 2.93
N GLY A 37 25.63 12.34 3.87
CA GLY A 37 26.03 12.16 5.28
C GLY A 37 25.83 13.43 6.12
N ALA A 38 26.39 13.47 7.33
CA ALA A 38 26.33 14.64 8.21
C ALA A 38 27.59 14.75 9.08
N GLY A 39 28.05 15.99 9.32
CA GLY A 39 29.24 16.27 10.12
C GLY A 39 30.46 15.46 9.68
N ARG A 40 31.08 14.73 10.59
CA ARG A 40 32.26 13.88 10.34
C ARG A 40 32.00 12.66 9.45
N PHE A 41 30.74 12.32 9.19
CA PHE A 41 30.35 11.18 8.34
C PHE A 41 29.97 11.62 6.92
N ARG A 42 30.39 12.83 6.51
CA ARG A 42 30.15 13.35 5.17
C ARG A 42 30.92 12.52 4.14
N ARG A 43 30.25 12.05 3.09
CA ARG A 43 30.87 11.36 1.96
C ARG A 43 30.80 12.24 0.73
N HIS A 44 31.79 12.10 -0.15
CA HIS A 44 31.85 12.78 -1.43
C HIS A 44 32.08 11.76 -2.54
N GLY A 45 31.41 11.95 -3.67
CA GLY A 45 31.52 11.11 -4.86
C GLY A 45 31.53 11.96 -6.12
N ARG A 46 32.36 11.58 -7.09
CA ARG A 46 32.43 12.22 -8.41
C ARG A 46 32.34 11.15 -9.49
N PHE A 47 31.39 11.31 -10.42
CA PHE A 47 31.08 10.31 -11.44
C PHE A 47 31.22 10.86 -12.85
N SER A 48 31.86 10.09 -13.73
CA SER A 48 31.99 10.38 -15.16
C SER A 48 30.86 9.72 -15.98
N ARG A 49 30.54 10.32 -17.14
CA ARG A 49 29.52 9.82 -18.08
C ARG A 49 29.92 8.56 -18.84
N VAL A 50 31.22 8.25 -18.91
CA VAL A 50 31.75 7.18 -19.79
C VAL A 50 31.67 5.78 -19.15
N ALA A 51 31.56 5.70 -17.82
CA ALA A 51 31.39 4.43 -17.12
C ALA A 51 30.49 4.53 -15.86
N PRO A 52 29.28 5.12 -15.96
CA PRO A 52 28.40 5.16 -14.82
C PRO A 52 27.85 3.76 -14.63
N GLN A 53 28.41 3.03 -13.66
CA GLN A 53 27.78 1.84 -13.13
C GLN A 53 26.40 2.18 -12.52
N LEU A 54 26.07 3.46 -12.35
CA LEU A 54 24.87 3.99 -11.73
C LEU A 54 23.63 3.83 -12.62
N LYS A 55 22.68 3.01 -12.16
CA LYS A 55 21.33 2.82 -12.73
C LYS A 55 20.24 3.39 -11.84
N ARG A 56 20.50 3.46 -10.52
CA ARG A 56 19.55 3.91 -9.51
C ARG A 56 20.23 4.81 -8.50
N LEU A 57 19.62 5.94 -8.24
CA LEU A 57 20.00 6.84 -7.17
C LEU A 57 18.85 6.90 -6.16
N ILE A 58 19.07 6.40 -4.95
CA ILE A 58 18.04 6.32 -3.91
C ILE A 58 18.35 7.32 -2.81
N ILE A 59 17.45 8.28 -2.60
CA ILE A 59 17.61 9.38 -1.65
C ILE A 59 16.70 9.13 -0.45
N HIS A 60 17.29 8.95 0.73
CA HIS A 60 16.60 8.81 2.02
C HIS A 60 16.57 10.12 2.81
N ALA A 61 17.12 11.20 2.24
CA ALA A 61 17.23 12.50 2.90
C ALA A 61 15.96 13.34 2.72
N THR A 62 15.61 14.07 3.78
CA THR A 62 14.52 15.07 3.75
C THR A 62 15.01 16.50 3.52
N SER A 63 16.33 16.72 3.51
CA SER A 63 16.94 18.02 3.21
C SER A 63 18.10 17.86 2.22
N GLY A 64 18.16 18.76 1.25
CA GLY A 64 19.22 18.76 0.25
C GLY A 64 18.85 19.55 -0.99
N THR A 65 19.77 19.54 -1.95
CA THR A 65 19.63 20.22 -3.24
C THR A 65 20.01 19.25 -4.36
N VAL A 66 19.18 19.23 -5.40
CA VAL A 66 19.45 18.55 -6.66
C VAL A 66 19.38 19.59 -7.76
N SER A 67 20.51 19.83 -8.45
CA SER A 67 20.52 20.76 -9.58
C SER A 67 19.76 20.19 -10.78
N LEU A 68 19.20 21.06 -11.62
CA LEU A 68 18.54 20.64 -12.87
C LEU A 68 19.52 19.92 -13.81
N ASP A 69 20.77 20.36 -13.85
CA ASP A 69 21.83 19.73 -14.64
C ASP A 69 22.11 18.31 -14.14
N ALA A 70 22.03 18.05 -12.83
CA ALA A 70 22.18 16.71 -12.28
C ALA A 70 21.03 15.78 -12.68
N LEU A 71 19.78 16.27 -12.69
CA LEU A 71 18.64 15.49 -13.19
C LEU A 71 18.81 15.16 -14.67
N SER A 72 19.19 16.14 -15.48
CA SER A 72 19.43 15.96 -16.92
C SER A 72 20.60 15.01 -17.17
N TRP A 73 21.66 15.09 -16.36
CA TRP A 73 22.81 14.20 -16.45
C TRP A 73 22.44 12.75 -16.11
N LEU A 74 21.61 12.54 -15.08
CA LEU A 74 21.12 11.21 -14.69
C LEU A 74 20.17 10.62 -15.73
N GLU A 75 19.28 11.43 -16.30
CA GLU A 75 18.40 11.01 -17.40
C GLU A 75 19.20 10.56 -18.63
N ALA A 76 20.22 11.33 -19.02
CA ALA A 76 21.05 11.04 -20.19
C ALA A 76 21.78 9.69 -20.09
N ILE A 77 22.13 9.24 -18.89
CA ILE A 77 22.75 7.92 -18.67
C ILE A 77 21.71 6.80 -18.42
N GLY A 78 20.41 7.12 -18.42
CA GLY A 78 19.33 6.18 -18.14
C GLY A 78 19.20 5.80 -16.66
N ALA A 79 19.73 6.62 -15.74
CA ALA A 79 19.61 6.41 -14.31
C ALA A 79 18.32 7.00 -13.76
N HIS A 80 17.68 6.30 -12.82
CA HIS A 80 16.46 6.76 -12.17
C HIS A 80 16.73 7.20 -10.74
N VAL A 81 16.19 8.38 -10.38
CA VAL A 81 16.16 8.92 -9.03
C VAL A 81 14.90 8.44 -8.32
N VAL A 82 15.08 7.87 -7.14
CA VAL A 82 14.01 7.44 -6.23
C VAL A 82 14.21 8.18 -4.91
N GLN A 83 13.21 8.94 -4.47
CA GLN A 83 13.20 9.57 -3.16
C GLN A 83 12.23 8.83 -2.24
N LEU A 84 12.74 8.36 -1.11
CA LEU A 84 11.94 7.80 -0.03
C LEU A 84 11.94 8.76 1.18
N ASP A 85 10.81 8.83 1.89
CA ASP A 85 10.77 9.47 3.20
C ASP A 85 11.32 8.56 4.31
N HIS A 86 11.37 9.08 5.55
CA HIS A 86 11.87 8.34 6.71
C HIS A 86 11.06 7.09 7.07
N ASP A 87 9.81 6.98 6.59
CA ASP A 87 8.95 5.83 6.81
C ASP A 87 8.99 4.85 5.61
N GLY A 88 9.86 5.11 4.63
CA GLY A 88 10.06 4.31 3.43
C GLY A 88 9.00 4.52 2.35
N HIS A 89 8.19 5.59 2.46
CA HIS A 89 7.21 5.93 1.43
C HIS A 89 7.86 6.63 0.25
N LEU A 90 7.39 6.28 -0.95
CA LEU A 90 7.84 6.89 -2.19
C LEU A 90 7.34 8.33 -2.29
N VAL A 91 8.25 9.29 -2.27
CA VAL A 91 7.96 10.72 -2.42
C VAL A 91 8.00 11.12 -3.89
N ALA A 92 9.06 10.71 -4.58
CA ALA A 92 9.27 11.03 -5.98
C ALA A 92 10.04 9.91 -6.68
N VAL A 93 9.72 9.71 -7.96
CA VAL A 93 10.50 8.85 -8.84
C VAL A 93 10.62 9.51 -10.21
N THR A 94 11.82 9.55 -10.75
CA THR A 94 12.04 9.88 -12.16
C THR A 94 12.08 8.57 -12.93
N ALA A 95 11.23 8.43 -13.94
CA ALA A 95 11.28 7.31 -14.86
C ALA A 95 11.14 7.85 -16.28
N THR A 96 11.87 7.26 -17.23
CA THR A 96 11.77 7.65 -18.62
C THR A 96 10.54 6.97 -19.23
N CYS A 97 9.55 7.75 -19.65
CA CYS A 97 8.39 7.25 -20.40
C CYS A 97 8.76 7.20 -21.89
N ARG A 98 9.44 6.13 -22.32
CA ARG A 98 9.84 5.98 -23.73
C ARG A 98 8.72 5.43 -24.62
N LEU A 99 7.75 4.76 -24.03
CA LEU A 99 6.59 4.19 -24.71
C LEU A 99 5.35 4.97 -24.25
N ASP A 100 5.06 6.10 -24.91
CA ASP A 100 3.81 6.84 -24.65
C ASP A 100 2.79 6.55 -25.76
N ASP A 101 2.04 5.45 -25.61
CA ASP A 101 0.95 5.10 -26.52
C ASP A 101 -0.41 5.35 -25.85
N ALA A 102 -1.17 6.31 -26.39
CA ALA A 102 -2.52 6.61 -25.94
C ALA A 102 -3.49 5.43 -26.15
N ARG A 103 -3.27 4.56 -27.15
CA ARG A 103 -4.09 3.37 -27.41
C ARG A 103 -3.97 2.37 -26.28
N LEU A 104 -2.74 2.10 -25.81
CA LEU A 104 -2.48 1.24 -24.66
C LEU A 104 -3.19 1.79 -23.41
N ARG A 105 -3.06 3.10 -23.11
CA ARG A 105 -3.70 3.70 -21.93
C ARG A 105 -5.23 3.66 -21.99
N ARG A 106 -5.83 3.82 -23.17
CA ARG A 106 -7.28 3.61 -23.37
C ARG A 106 -7.68 2.16 -23.15
N ALA A 107 -6.92 1.21 -23.68
CA ALA A 107 -7.17 -0.21 -23.49
C ALA A 107 -7.06 -0.61 -22.00
N GLN A 108 -6.08 -0.06 -21.28
CA GLN A 108 -5.95 -0.19 -19.84
C GLN A 108 -7.17 0.38 -19.10
N ALA A 109 -7.62 1.59 -19.44
CA ALA A 109 -8.79 2.20 -18.82
C ALA A 109 -10.08 1.36 -19.01
N LEU A 110 -10.17 0.61 -20.11
CA LEU A 110 -11.28 -0.29 -20.42
C LEU A 110 -11.09 -1.72 -19.88
N ALA A 111 -9.99 -2.00 -19.16
CA ALA A 111 -9.66 -3.36 -18.70
C ALA A 111 -10.71 -3.96 -17.75
N LEU A 112 -11.38 -3.11 -16.96
CA LEU A 112 -12.44 -3.55 -16.04
C LEU A 112 -13.70 -4.03 -16.77
N THR A 113 -14.00 -3.43 -17.94
CA THR A 113 -15.16 -3.79 -18.76
C THR A 113 -14.87 -4.90 -19.75
N SER A 114 -13.62 -5.04 -20.21
CA SER A 114 -13.22 -6.08 -21.17
C SER A 114 -13.02 -7.47 -20.56
N GLY A 115 -13.11 -7.60 -19.22
CA GLY A 115 -12.85 -8.86 -18.51
C GLY A 115 -11.37 -9.16 -18.25
N VAL A 116 -10.46 -8.51 -18.98
CA VAL A 116 -9.00 -8.71 -18.85
C VAL A 116 -8.48 -8.36 -17.45
N ALA A 117 -9.08 -7.37 -16.77
CA ALA A 117 -8.73 -7.06 -15.39
C ALA A 117 -8.95 -8.25 -14.45
N LEU A 118 -10.02 -9.03 -14.63
CA LEU A 118 -10.30 -10.19 -13.81
C LEU A 118 -9.31 -11.32 -14.09
N GLU A 119 -9.02 -11.59 -15.37
CA GLU A 119 -8.02 -12.58 -15.78
C GLU A 119 -6.64 -12.28 -15.19
N LEU A 120 -6.15 -11.05 -15.39
CA LEU A 120 -4.88 -10.59 -14.83
C LEU A 120 -4.89 -10.64 -13.30
N SER A 121 -5.98 -10.25 -12.65
CA SER A 121 -6.07 -10.29 -11.18
C SER A 121 -5.95 -11.71 -10.64
N ARG A 122 -6.56 -12.70 -11.29
CA ARG A 122 -6.42 -14.12 -10.91
C ARG A 122 -4.97 -14.58 -11.06
N GLU A 123 -4.33 -14.26 -12.19
CA GLU A 123 -2.94 -14.63 -12.47
C GLU A 123 -1.98 -14.03 -11.43
N LEU A 124 -2.07 -12.72 -11.19
CA LEU A 124 -1.17 -12.01 -10.28
C LEU A 124 -1.33 -12.47 -8.83
N ILE A 125 -2.57 -12.65 -8.37
CA ILE A 125 -2.85 -13.10 -7.00
C ILE A 125 -2.55 -14.59 -6.81
N ALA A 126 -2.80 -15.44 -7.81
CA ALA A 126 -2.39 -16.83 -7.74
C ALA A 126 -0.86 -16.94 -7.60
N ALA A 127 -0.10 -16.16 -8.38
CA ALA A 127 1.36 -16.13 -8.27
C ALA A 127 1.82 -15.63 -6.89
N LYS A 128 1.15 -14.61 -6.32
CA LYS A 128 1.40 -14.15 -4.95
C LYS A 128 1.19 -15.27 -3.93
N ILE A 129 0.01 -15.91 -3.93
CA ILE A 129 -0.35 -16.94 -2.93
C ILE A 129 0.58 -18.15 -3.05
N ALA A 130 0.89 -18.58 -4.28
CA ALA A 130 1.81 -19.69 -4.51
C ALA A 130 3.20 -19.36 -3.96
N GLY A 131 3.77 -18.21 -4.33
CA GLY A 131 5.07 -17.79 -3.81
C GLY A 131 5.07 -17.59 -2.29
N GLN A 132 3.96 -17.15 -1.70
CA GLN A 132 3.83 -17.04 -0.24
C GLN A 132 3.81 -18.42 0.42
N ALA A 133 3.15 -19.41 -0.18
CA ALA A 133 3.20 -20.78 0.31
C ALA A 133 4.62 -21.34 0.30
N ASP A 134 5.40 -21.05 -0.75
CA ASP A 134 6.80 -21.49 -0.86
C ASP A 134 7.71 -20.75 0.15
N ALA A 135 7.47 -19.45 0.37
CA ALA A 135 8.22 -18.69 1.36
C ALA A 135 8.01 -19.20 2.80
N LEU A 136 6.86 -19.82 3.09
CA LEU A 136 6.58 -20.42 4.40
C LEU A 136 7.50 -21.61 4.70
N ASP A 137 8.06 -22.29 3.70
CA ASP A 137 9.00 -23.41 3.93
C ASP A 137 10.25 -22.98 4.71
N ALA A 138 10.57 -21.67 4.72
CA ALA A 138 11.66 -21.10 5.52
C ALA A 138 11.31 -20.87 7.00
N ILE A 139 10.04 -21.02 7.39
CA ILE A 139 9.52 -20.80 8.75
C ILE A 139 9.18 -22.16 9.38
N PRO A 140 9.70 -22.49 10.58
CA PRO A 140 9.36 -23.73 11.28
C PRO A 140 7.85 -23.85 11.57
N ASN A 141 7.33 -25.08 11.54
CA ASN A 141 5.93 -25.41 11.86
C ASN A 141 4.86 -24.70 10.99
N SER A 142 5.23 -24.17 9.82
CA SER A 142 4.34 -23.46 8.91
C SER A 142 3.63 -24.37 7.88
N ALA A 143 4.01 -25.66 7.79
CA ALA A 143 3.52 -26.59 6.76
C ALA A 143 1.98 -26.67 6.63
N PRO A 144 1.19 -26.68 7.73
CA PRO A 144 -0.27 -26.63 7.61
C PRO A 144 -0.79 -25.34 6.96
N ILE A 145 -0.14 -24.21 7.23
CA ILE A 145 -0.48 -22.90 6.66
C ILE A 145 -0.10 -22.86 5.18
N ALA A 146 1.08 -23.37 4.82
CA ALA A 146 1.52 -23.50 3.43
C ALA A 146 0.54 -24.35 2.61
N LYS A 147 0.08 -25.48 3.17
CA LYS A 147 -0.97 -26.30 2.55
C LYS A 147 -2.27 -25.52 2.37
N ALA A 148 -2.75 -24.80 3.39
CA ALA A 148 -3.97 -24.00 3.30
C ALA A 148 -3.89 -22.90 2.22
N LEU A 149 -2.72 -22.29 2.01
CA LEU A 149 -2.50 -21.34 0.91
C LEU A 149 -2.55 -22.03 -0.45
N ARG A 150 -1.91 -23.21 -0.61
CA ARG A 150 -1.96 -24.00 -1.85
C ARG A 150 -3.40 -24.44 -2.17
N ASP A 151 -4.15 -24.87 -1.16
CA ASP A 151 -5.57 -25.25 -1.29
C ASP A 151 -6.47 -24.04 -1.68
N ALA A 152 -6.01 -22.80 -1.46
CA ALA A 152 -6.73 -21.60 -1.87
C ALA A 152 -6.51 -21.21 -3.34
N LEU A 153 -5.49 -21.75 -4.01
CA LEU A 153 -5.15 -21.41 -5.41
C LEU A 153 -6.30 -21.70 -6.39
N PRO A 154 -6.95 -22.89 -6.36
CA PRO A 154 -8.09 -23.15 -7.25
C PRO A 154 -9.24 -22.16 -7.05
N HIS A 155 -9.46 -21.69 -5.81
CA HIS A 155 -10.50 -20.71 -5.52
C HIS A 155 -10.22 -19.32 -6.09
N VAL A 156 -8.96 -18.91 -6.20
CA VAL A 156 -8.58 -17.69 -6.92
C VAL A 156 -8.80 -17.87 -8.42
N GLN A 157 -8.32 -18.97 -8.99
CA GLN A 157 -8.43 -19.24 -10.43
C GLN A 157 -9.89 -19.32 -10.91
N GLN A 158 -10.78 -19.86 -10.09
CA GLN A 158 -12.21 -20.00 -10.40
C GLN A 158 -13.05 -18.76 -10.02
N ALA A 159 -12.44 -17.72 -9.43
CA ALA A 159 -13.17 -16.55 -8.95
C ALA A 159 -13.82 -15.77 -10.11
N ARG A 160 -15.15 -15.65 -10.11
CA ARG A 160 -15.90 -14.96 -11.17
C ARG A 160 -15.96 -13.43 -11.03
N THR A 161 -15.46 -12.88 -9.93
CA THR A 161 -15.48 -11.43 -9.66
C THR A 161 -14.19 -10.99 -8.97
N LEU A 162 -13.82 -9.72 -9.16
CA LEU A 162 -12.66 -9.12 -8.48
C LEU A 162 -12.81 -9.15 -6.96
N ASP A 163 -14.04 -8.97 -6.45
CA ASP A 163 -14.30 -9.06 -5.01
C ASP A 163 -14.06 -10.45 -4.44
N ARG A 164 -14.34 -11.50 -5.22
CA ARG A 164 -14.01 -12.86 -4.80
C ARG A 164 -12.50 -13.09 -4.79
N VAL A 165 -11.75 -12.56 -5.75
CA VAL A 165 -10.28 -12.58 -5.75
C VAL A 165 -9.73 -11.89 -4.50
N ARG A 166 -10.20 -10.66 -4.20
CA ARG A 166 -9.81 -9.91 -2.99
C ARG A 166 -10.14 -10.66 -1.71
N TYR A 167 -11.29 -11.34 -1.66
CA TYR A 167 -11.69 -12.11 -0.48
C TYR A 167 -10.75 -13.29 -0.21
N VAL A 168 -10.40 -14.06 -1.26
CA VAL A 168 -9.48 -15.19 -1.11
C VAL A 168 -8.07 -14.70 -0.77
N GLU A 169 -7.60 -13.63 -1.42
CA GLU A 169 -6.33 -12.97 -1.12
C GLU A 169 -6.24 -12.53 0.35
N ALA A 170 -7.27 -11.86 0.87
CA ALA A 170 -7.28 -11.38 2.25
C ALA A 170 -7.20 -12.53 3.26
N ARG A 171 -7.86 -13.66 2.99
CA ARG A 171 -7.80 -14.86 3.83
C ARG A 171 -6.41 -15.50 3.80
N ALA A 172 -5.84 -15.65 2.60
CA ALA A 172 -4.49 -16.20 2.44
C ALA A 172 -3.45 -15.31 3.14
N ALA A 173 -3.54 -13.99 2.95
CA ALA A 173 -2.66 -13.02 3.59
C ALA A 173 -2.77 -13.07 5.12
N TYR A 174 -3.98 -13.23 5.67
CA TYR A 174 -4.18 -13.36 7.11
C TYR A 174 -3.43 -14.57 7.67
N ALA A 175 -3.63 -15.76 7.09
CA ALA A 175 -2.96 -16.97 7.53
C ALA A 175 -1.43 -16.89 7.35
N TYR A 176 -0.99 -16.31 6.23
CA TYR A 176 0.43 -16.09 5.93
C TYR A 176 1.12 -15.24 6.99
N TRP A 177 0.60 -14.04 7.29
CA TRP A 177 1.23 -13.14 8.26
C TRP A 177 1.15 -13.65 9.69
N HIS A 178 0.19 -14.53 10.01
CA HIS A 178 0.15 -15.19 11.31
C HIS A 178 1.35 -16.15 11.50
N ALA A 179 1.76 -16.85 10.44
CA ALA A 179 2.96 -17.70 10.48
C ALA A 179 4.25 -16.91 10.76
N TRP A 180 4.27 -15.62 10.45
CA TRP A 180 5.43 -14.75 10.68
C TRP A 180 5.61 -14.34 12.14
N GLU A 181 4.59 -14.43 13.00
CA GLU A 181 4.61 -13.87 14.36
C GLU A 181 5.81 -14.36 15.20
N SER A 182 6.22 -15.61 14.99
CA SER A 182 7.33 -16.27 15.68
C SER A 182 8.70 -16.05 15.03
N VAL A 183 8.78 -15.34 13.90
CA VAL A 183 10.05 -15.08 13.23
C VAL A 183 10.91 -14.16 14.09
N GLU A 184 12.11 -14.62 14.41
CA GLU A 184 13.06 -13.90 15.27
C GLU A 184 14.12 -13.14 14.48
N LEU A 185 14.59 -12.03 15.05
CA LEU A 185 15.73 -11.27 14.55
C LEU A 185 16.95 -11.50 15.45
N ARG A 186 18.11 -11.72 14.83
CA ARG A 186 19.37 -11.98 15.54
C ARG A 186 20.06 -10.68 15.96
N PHE A 187 20.38 -10.56 17.24
CA PHE A 187 21.18 -9.48 17.81
C PHE A 187 22.38 -10.06 18.59
N PRO A 188 23.53 -9.37 18.66
CA PRO A 188 24.66 -9.77 19.50
C PRO A 188 24.26 -9.82 20.97
N SER A 189 24.73 -10.84 21.71
CA SER A 189 24.42 -11.04 23.14
C SER A 189 24.69 -9.79 23.99
N LYS A 190 25.75 -9.03 23.65
CA LYS A 190 26.12 -7.76 24.30
C LYS A 190 25.05 -6.66 24.21
N HIS A 191 24.14 -6.70 23.23
CA HIS A 191 23.12 -5.67 23.02
C HIS A 191 21.73 -6.11 23.51
N VAL A 192 21.57 -7.37 23.93
CA VAL A 192 20.27 -7.95 24.35
C VAL A 192 19.60 -7.18 25.49
N GLY A 193 20.40 -6.58 26.38
CA GLY A 193 19.90 -5.73 27.48
C GLY A 193 19.50 -4.30 27.08
N ARG A 194 19.94 -3.82 25.91
CA ARG A 194 19.65 -2.47 25.40
C ARG A 194 18.51 -2.43 24.39
N ILE A 195 18.14 -3.58 23.82
CA ILE A 195 17.06 -3.68 22.83
C ILE A 195 15.69 -3.84 23.51
N PRO A 196 14.65 -3.13 23.03
CA PRO A 196 13.28 -3.38 23.44
C PRO A 196 12.87 -4.83 23.21
N LYS A 197 12.14 -5.44 24.17
CA LYS A 197 11.74 -6.86 24.08
C LYS A 197 10.95 -7.17 22.80
N HIS A 198 10.09 -6.25 22.38
CA HIS A 198 9.24 -6.40 21.20
C HIS A 198 10.00 -6.33 19.86
N TRP A 199 11.30 -6.00 19.87
CA TRP A 199 12.12 -5.99 18.65
C TRP A 199 12.64 -7.37 18.25
N ARG A 200 12.60 -8.33 19.17
CA ARG A 200 13.22 -9.66 18.98
C ARG A 200 12.43 -10.55 18.03
N THR A 201 11.12 -10.35 17.96
CA THR A 201 10.21 -11.11 17.10
C THR A 201 9.52 -10.18 16.11
N PHE A 202 8.95 -10.76 15.06
CA PHE A 202 8.13 -10.03 14.10
C PHE A 202 6.89 -9.42 14.77
N GLY A 203 6.21 -10.21 15.61
CA GLY A 203 4.92 -9.84 16.21
C GLY A 203 3.83 -9.71 15.14
N GLU A 204 2.92 -8.76 15.30
CA GLU A 204 1.86 -8.55 14.32
C GLU A 204 2.33 -7.71 13.12
N ARG A 205 1.79 -8.02 11.93
CA ARG A 205 2.02 -7.20 10.72
C ARG A 205 1.45 -5.79 10.84
N ARG A 206 0.36 -5.62 11.60
CA ARG A 206 -0.27 -4.31 11.84
C ARG A 206 0.21 -3.77 13.18
N SER A 207 0.51 -2.47 13.20
CA SER A 207 0.82 -1.75 14.44
C SER A 207 -0.35 -1.85 15.42
N PRO A 208 -0.14 -2.34 16.65
CA PRO A 208 -1.16 -2.31 17.70
C PRO A 208 -1.59 -0.87 18.08
N LEU A 209 -0.68 0.09 17.90
CA LEU A 209 -0.93 1.51 18.24
C LEU A 209 -1.77 2.24 17.18
N THR A 210 -1.64 1.85 15.91
CA THR A 210 -2.22 2.62 14.80
C THR A 210 -3.12 1.80 13.88
N ASP A 211 -3.28 0.50 14.12
CA ASP A 211 -4.00 -0.48 13.28
C ASP A 211 -3.53 -0.45 11.81
N SER A 212 -2.27 -0.05 11.58
CA SER A 212 -1.69 0.17 10.27
C SER A 212 -0.50 -0.75 10.03
N ALA A 213 -0.53 -1.47 8.90
CA ALA A 213 0.62 -2.25 8.42
C ALA A 213 1.76 -1.36 7.88
N ARG A 214 1.50 -0.06 7.65
CA ARG A 214 2.49 0.88 7.13
C ARG A 214 3.40 1.47 8.20
N LYS A 215 2.98 1.43 9.46
CA LYS A 215 3.76 1.93 10.60
C LYS A 215 4.38 0.74 11.31
N GLY A 216 5.56 0.32 10.88
CA GLY A 216 6.24 -0.83 11.49
C GLY A 216 6.58 -0.53 12.94
N VAL A 217 6.12 -1.37 13.87
CA VAL A 217 6.47 -1.26 15.30
C VAL A 217 7.67 -2.12 15.67
N THR A 218 7.99 -3.11 14.84
CA THR A 218 9.15 -3.99 15.02
C THR A 218 10.19 -3.76 13.91
N PRO A 219 11.48 -4.04 14.16
CA PRO A 219 12.54 -3.97 13.14
C PRO A 219 12.22 -4.76 11.87
N LEU A 220 11.70 -5.98 11.98
CA LEU A 220 11.31 -6.78 10.82
C LEU A 220 10.20 -6.11 9.99
N ASN A 221 9.20 -5.53 10.66
CA ASN A 221 8.16 -4.77 9.96
C ASN A 221 8.74 -3.54 9.24
N ALA A 222 9.70 -2.85 9.85
CA ALA A 222 10.40 -1.71 9.23
C ALA A 222 11.21 -2.15 7.99
N ILE A 223 11.93 -3.27 8.08
CA ILE A 223 12.67 -3.86 6.96
C ILE A 223 11.71 -4.23 5.81
N LEU A 224 10.61 -4.93 6.10
CA LEU A 224 9.61 -5.29 5.09
C LEU A 224 9.00 -4.07 4.41
N ASN A 225 8.57 -3.08 5.20
CA ASN A 225 7.98 -1.86 4.67
C ASN A 225 8.95 -1.12 3.75
N TYR A 226 10.22 -1.06 4.15
CA TYR A 226 11.26 -0.43 3.36
C TYR A 226 11.52 -1.20 2.06
N CYS A 227 11.71 -2.52 2.11
CA CYS A 227 11.92 -3.35 0.92
C CYS A 227 10.72 -3.29 -0.04
N TYR A 228 9.49 -3.25 0.48
CA TYR A 228 8.29 -3.00 -0.33
C TYR A 228 8.23 -1.58 -0.90
N GLY A 229 8.76 -0.58 -0.21
CA GLY A 229 8.91 0.79 -0.72
C GLY A 229 9.84 0.82 -1.93
N ILE A 230 11.01 0.19 -1.82
CA ILE A 230 11.97 0.04 -2.93
C ILE A 230 11.36 -0.75 -4.09
N ALA A 231 10.76 -1.91 -3.81
CA ALA A 231 10.12 -2.73 -4.84
C ALA A 231 8.93 -2.01 -5.50
N GLY A 232 8.16 -1.22 -4.74
CA GLY A 232 7.08 -0.37 -5.25
C GLY A 232 7.59 0.73 -6.18
N ALA A 233 8.73 1.35 -5.87
CA ALA A 233 9.38 2.31 -6.76
C ALA A 233 9.81 1.65 -8.07
N GLU A 234 10.42 0.47 -8.01
CA GLU A 234 10.78 -0.30 -9.21
C GLU A 234 9.55 -0.78 -9.99
N ALA A 235 8.43 -1.07 -9.32
CA ALA A 235 7.19 -1.46 -9.98
C ALA A 235 6.61 -0.29 -10.77
N ARG A 236 6.63 0.91 -10.19
CA ARG A 236 6.25 2.15 -10.91
C ARG A 236 7.15 2.41 -12.11
N ILE A 237 8.47 2.27 -11.95
CA ILE A 237 9.43 2.42 -13.06
C ILE A 237 9.11 1.40 -14.16
N ALA A 238 8.87 0.12 -13.81
CA ALA A 238 8.57 -0.93 -14.78
C ALA A 238 7.25 -0.69 -15.51
N VAL A 239 6.22 -0.22 -14.82
CA VAL A 239 4.91 0.12 -15.42
C VAL A 239 5.03 1.30 -16.39
N LEU A 240 5.74 2.36 -15.99
CA LEU A 240 6.01 3.51 -16.87
C LEU A 240 6.86 3.13 -18.08
N ALA A 241 7.88 2.30 -17.88
CA ALA A 241 8.73 1.80 -18.96
C ALA A 241 7.94 0.93 -19.96
N ALA A 242 6.90 0.22 -19.49
CA ALA A 242 5.99 -0.56 -20.33
C ALA A 242 4.88 0.28 -21.02
N GLY A 243 4.84 1.59 -20.76
CA GLY A 243 3.86 2.52 -21.35
C GLY A 243 2.48 2.54 -20.72
N CYS A 244 2.31 1.86 -19.59
CA CYS A 244 1.06 1.86 -18.83
C CYS A 244 1.00 3.04 -17.86
N ASP A 245 -0.23 3.44 -17.50
CA ASP A 245 -0.46 4.43 -16.43
C ASP A 245 -0.37 3.75 -15.04
N PRO A 246 0.53 4.15 -14.13
CA PRO A 246 0.65 3.55 -12.81
C PRO A 246 -0.59 3.69 -11.92
N GLY A 247 -1.41 4.72 -12.14
CA GLY A 247 -2.58 5.01 -11.32
C GLY A 247 -3.81 4.17 -11.67
N LEU A 248 -3.92 3.70 -12.91
CA LEU A 248 -5.08 2.92 -13.39
C LEU A 248 -4.94 1.43 -13.03
N GLY A 249 -5.36 1.09 -11.81
CA GLY A 249 -5.30 -0.28 -11.29
C GLY A 249 -6.36 -1.23 -11.87
N ILE A 250 -6.13 -2.53 -11.71
CA ILE A 250 -7.08 -3.59 -12.06
C ILE A 250 -7.73 -4.21 -10.80
N LEU A 251 -6.94 -4.52 -9.78
CA LEU A 251 -7.42 -5.15 -8.54
C LEU A 251 -7.41 -4.15 -7.39
N HIS A 252 -6.38 -3.34 -7.27
CA HIS A 252 -6.32 -2.27 -6.29
C HIS A 252 -7.25 -1.11 -6.68
N ALA A 253 -8.13 -0.72 -5.77
CA ALA A 253 -9.07 0.37 -6.00
C ALA A 253 -8.38 1.68 -6.37
N ASP A 254 -8.98 2.42 -7.31
CA ASP A 254 -8.55 3.75 -7.68
C ASP A 254 -8.63 4.68 -6.46
N ARG A 255 -7.46 5.11 -6.00
CA ARG A 255 -7.33 6.10 -4.93
C ARG A 255 -6.47 7.23 -5.46
N ALA A 256 -6.92 8.46 -5.25
CA ALA A 256 -6.19 9.64 -5.69
C ALA A 256 -4.73 9.59 -5.21
N GLY A 257 -3.79 9.74 -6.15
CA GLY A 257 -2.35 9.73 -5.87
C GLY A 257 -1.74 8.36 -5.55
N ARG A 258 -2.48 7.25 -5.71
CA ARG A 258 -1.94 5.89 -5.52
C ARG A 258 -1.56 5.28 -6.87
N ASP A 259 -0.36 4.72 -6.95
CA ASP A 259 0.09 3.92 -8.08
C ASP A 259 -0.54 2.51 -8.03
N SER A 260 -1.86 2.42 -8.23
CA SER A 260 -2.63 1.18 -8.06
C SER A 260 -2.17 0.05 -8.97
N LEU A 261 -1.87 0.32 -10.26
CA LEU A 261 -1.33 -0.70 -11.16
C LEU A 261 0.07 -1.15 -10.74
N ALA A 262 0.91 -0.22 -10.26
CA ALA A 262 2.23 -0.59 -9.76
C ALA A 262 2.12 -1.56 -8.58
N TYR A 263 1.13 -1.37 -7.70
CA TYR A 263 0.85 -2.34 -6.63
C TYR A 263 0.29 -3.67 -7.14
N ASP A 264 -0.57 -3.68 -8.16
CA ASP A 264 -1.04 -4.92 -8.79
C ASP A 264 0.15 -5.73 -9.36
N VAL A 265 1.03 -5.08 -10.12
CA VAL A 265 2.25 -5.68 -10.71
C VAL A 265 3.26 -6.13 -9.65
N LEU A 266 3.25 -5.49 -8.48
CA LEU A 266 4.11 -5.85 -7.36
C LEU A 266 3.65 -7.14 -6.65
N GLU A 267 2.37 -7.51 -6.70
CA GLU A 267 1.82 -8.63 -5.93
C GLU A 267 2.58 -9.97 -6.14
N PRO A 268 2.93 -10.40 -7.37
CA PRO A 268 3.72 -11.62 -7.59
C PRO A 268 5.16 -11.52 -7.09
N VAL A 269 5.69 -10.31 -6.88
CA VAL A 269 7.07 -10.09 -6.45
C VAL A 269 7.20 -10.01 -4.92
N ARG A 270 6.11 -9.68 -4.21
CA ARG A 270 6.09 -9.64 -2.74
C ARG A 270 6.65 -10.90 -2.08
N PRO A 271 6.34 -12.14 -2.51
CA PRO A 271 6.87 -13.34 -1.85
C PRO A 271 8.39 -13.46 -1.98
N TYR A 272 8.99 -12.94 -3.06
CA TYR A 272 10.45 -12.91 -3.22
C TYR A 272 11.11 -11.89 -2.27
N VAL A 273 10.44 -10.76 -2.03
CA VAL A 273 10.86 -9.79 -1.02
C VAL A 273 10.77 -10.41 0.37
N ASP A 274 9.67 -11.12 0.64
CA ASP A 274 9.41 -11.80 1.91
C ASP A 274 10.48 -12.86 2.20
N ALA A 275 10.76 -13.74 1.23
CA ALA A 275 11.82 -14.74 1.31
C ALA A 275 13.21 -14.13 1.51
N PHE A 276 13.50 -12.99 0.87
CA PHE A 276 14.74 -12.24 1.10
C PHE A 276 14.83 -11.76 2.55
N VAL A 277 13.74 -11.23 3.12
CA VAL A 277 13.74 -10.76 4.52
C VAL A 277 13.85 -11.91 5.51
N LEU A 278 13.16 -13.04 5.28
CA LEU A 278 13.31 -14.25 6.12
C LEU A 278 14.76 -14.75 6.12
N ARG A 279 15.38 -14.80 4.95
CA ARG A 279 16.79 -15.18 4.82
C ARG A 279 17.69 -14.17 5.54
N LEU A 280 17.44 -12.87 5.37
CA LEU A 280 18.20 -11.82 6.06
C LEU A 280 18.08 -11.94 7.59
N ALA A 281 16.89 -12.20 8.12
CA ALA A 281 16.66 -12.40 9.54
C ALA A 281 17.45 -13.59 10.12
N ARG A 282 17.60 -14.66 9.32
CA ARG A 282 18.39 -15.85 9.66
C ARG A 282 19.89 -15.65 9.53
N GLU A 283 20.35 -14.96 8.50
CA GLU A 283 21.78 -14.90 8.16
C GLU A 283 22.50 -13.68 8.75
N HIS A 284 21.77 -12.58 9.00
CA HIS A 284 22.36 -11.33 9.44
C HIS A 284 22.17 -11.10 10.94
N THR A 285 23.27 -10.74 11.60
CA THR A 285 23.26 -10.28 13.00
C THR A 285 23.20 -8.77 13.01
N PHE A 286 22.07 -8.21 13.45
CA PHE A 286 21.80 -6.77 13.46
C PHE A 286 22.34 -6.07 14.71
N SER A 287 22.68 -4.80 14.59
CA SER A 287 22.99 -3.94 15.74
C SER A 287 21.74 -3.21 16.26
N SER A 288 21.79 -2.74 17.50
CA SER A 288 20.77 -1.81 18.02
C SER A 288 20.78 -0.50 17.22
N ASP A 289 21.94 -0.09 16.73
CA ASP A 289 22.14 1.17 16.02
C ASP A 289 21.62 1.14 14.57
N ASP A 290 21.17 -0.04 14.10
CA ASP A 290 20.52 -0.18 12.79
C ASP A 290 19.07 0.32 12.81
N PHE A 291 18.50 0.53 13.99
CA PHE A 291 17.11 0.89 14.16
C PHE A 291 16.93 2.07 15.12
N PHE A 292 15.86 2.83 14.91
CA PHE A 292 15.46 3.91 15.79
C PHE A 292 13.95 3.88 16.00
N GLU A 293 13.51 3.83 17.26
CA GLU A 293 12.09 3.92 17.59
C GLU A 293 11.71 5.37 17.91
N THR A 294 10.71 5.86 17.21
CA THR A 294 10.15 7.19 17.40
C THR A 294 9.29 7.24 18.67
N ASN A 295 8.99 8.44 19.14
CA ASN A 295 8.04 8.66 20.24
C ASN A 295 6.62 8.13 19.97
N GLN A 296 6.27 7.81 18.72
CA GLN A 296 5.00 7.18 18.34
C GLN A 296 5.07 5.64 18.30
N GLY A 297 6.19 5.04 18.73
CA GLY A 297 6.41 3.60 18.68
C GLY A 297 6.65 3.06 17.26
N VAL A 298 6.94 3.93 16.29
CA VAL A 298 7.31 3.52 14.93
C VAL A 298 8.81 3.25 14.88
N CYS A 299 9.18 2.04 14.48
CA CYS A 299 10.55 1.63 14.23
C CYS A 299 10.99 2.08 12.83
N ARG A 300 12.14 2.74 12.75
CA ARG A 300 12.76 3.25 11.52
C ARG A 300 14.12 2.62 11.29
N LEU A 301 14.50 2.52 10.03
CA LEU A 301 15.81 2.02 9.60
C LEU A 301 16.84 3.14 9.61
N MET A 302 18.02 2.85 10.12
CA MET A 302 19.16 3.75 10.07
C MET A 302 19.95 3.61 8.76
N PRO A 303 20.71 4.64 8.33
CA PRO A 303 21.38 4.64 7.04
C PRO A 303 22.22 3.41 6.68
N PRO A 304 23.02 2.81 7.59
CA PRO A 304 23.85 1.66 7.22
C PRO A 304 23.04 0.48 6.68
N ILE A 305 21.96 0.10 7.38
CA ILE A 305 21.07 -0.98 6.94
C ILE A 305 20.20 -0.55 5.76
N ALA A 306 19.69 0.68 5.75
CA ALA A 306 18.88 1.21 4.65
C ALA A 306 19.67 1.24 3.32
N HIS A 307 20.93 1.66 3.36
CA HIS A 307 21.81 1.66 2.18
C HIS A 307 22.05 0.24 1.66
N ARG A 308 22.29 -0.73 2.54
CA ARG A 308 22.42 -2.15 2.14
C ARG A 308 21.14 -2.67 1.49
N LEU A 309 19.99 -2.39 2.09
CA LEU A 309 18.69 -2.83 1.56
C LEU A 309 18.36 -2.13 0.23
N SER A 310 18.77 -0.88 0.03
CA SER A 310 18.62 -0.16 -1.24
C SER A 310 19.26 -0.91 -2.42
N GLU A 311 20.38 -1.62 -2.21
CA GLU A 311 21.07 -2.38 -3.26
C GLU A 311 20.18 -3.49 -3.89
N THR A 312 19.12 -3.91 -3.19
CA THR A 312 18.13 -4.88 -3.68
C THR A 312 17.24 -4.34 -4.80
N ALA A 313 17.19 -3.03 -5.03
CA ALA A 313 16.39 -2.42 -6.10
C ALA A 313 16.66 -3.06 -7.47
N SER A 314 17.94 -3.32 -7.77
CA SER A 314 18.37 -3.99 -9.01
C SER A 314 17.78 -5.40 -9.18
N GLN A 315 17.57 -6.13 -8.09
CA GLN A 315 16.96 -7.47 -8.10
C GLN A 315 15.45 -7.36 -8.37
N TRP A 316 14.75 -6.44 -7.69
CA TRP A 316 13.32 -6.24 -7.88
C TRP A 316 13.00 -5.76 -9.29
N ALA A 317 13.82 -4.85 -9.84
CA ALA A 317 13.69 -4.38 -11.21
C ALA A 317 13.68 -5.55 -12.23
N LYS A 318 14.58 -6.53 -12.06
CA LYS A 318 14.67 -7.71 -12.95
C LYS A 318 13.42 -8.57 -12.91
N LEU A 319 12.80 -8.71 -11.74
CA LEU A 319 11.56 -9.49 -11.58
C LEU A 319 10.33 -8.73 -12.12
N LEU A 320 10.28 -7.42 -11.92
CA LEU A 320 9.12 -6.59 -12.25
C LEU A 320 8.99 -6.29 -13.74
N HIS A 321 10.11 -6.08 -14.45
CA HIS A 321 10.10 -5.73 -15.87
C HIS A 321 9.31 -6.70 -16.77
N PRO A 322 9.54 -8.04 -16.71
CA PRO A 322 8.78 -8.99 -17.53
C PRO A 322 7.30 -9.07 -17.14
N ILE A 323 6.95 -8.84 -15.86
CA ILE A 323 5.56 -8.84 -15.39
C ILE A 323 4.83 -7.60 -15.94
N ALA A 324 5.40 -6.40 -15.78
CA ALA A 324 4.84 -5.17 -16.30
C ALA A 324 4.65 -5.23 -17.83
N SER A 325 5.65 -5.73 -18.55
CA SER A 325 5.59 -5.91 -20.01
C SER A 325 4.49 -6.89 -20.43
N ARG A 326 4.30 -7.98 -19.67
CA ARG A 326 3.23 -8.96 -19.94
C ARG A 326 1.86 -8.34 -19.71
N VAL A 327 1.69 -7.59 -18.62
CA VAL A 327 0.44 -6.87 -18.31
C VAL A 327 0.11 -5.86 -19.41
N ALA A 328 1.08 -5.06 -19.86
CA ALA A 328 0.89 -4.12 -20.97
C ALA A 328 0.41 -4.81 -22.26
N ARG A 329 1.07 -5.90 -22.67
CA ARG A 329 0.64 -6.69 -23.84
C ARG A 329 -0.77 -7.26 -23.72
N ARG A 330 -1.22 -7.58 -22.50
CA ARG A 330 -2.59 -8.08 -22.26
C ARG A 330 -3.61 -6.96 -22.45
N PHE A 331 -3.30 -5.73 -22.05
CA PHE A 331 -4.13 -4.57 -22.38
C PHE A 331 -4.17 -4.31 -23.89
N GLU A 332 -3.03 -4.32 -24.57
CA GLU A 332 -2.97 -4.10 -26.03
C GLU A 332 -3.84 -5.11 -26.81
N ARG A 333 -3.71 -6.40 -26.50
CA ARG A 333 -4.52 -7.45 -27.16
C ARG A 333 -6.01 -7.27 -26.91
N ALA A 334 -6.39 -6.87 -25.70
CA ALA A 334 -7.78 -6.60 -25.36
C ALA A 334 -8.33 -5.40 -26.14
N GLY A 335 -7.54 -4.33 -26.25
CA GLY A 335 -7.89 -3.14 -27.01
C GLY A 335 -8.00 -3.41 -28.51
N ALA A 336 -7.11 -4.26 -29.06
CA ALA A 336 -7.16 -4.66 -30.46
C ALA A 336 -8.39 -5.55 -30.76
N ALA A 337 -8.72 -6.50 -29.88
CA ALA A 337 -9.91 -7.36 -30.04
C ALA A 337 -11.22 -6.56 -30.01
N GLY A 338 -11.30 -5.50 -29.19
CA GLY A 338 -12.46 -4.59 -29.16
C GLY A 338 -12.65 -3.75 -30.42
N ASN A 339 -11.62 -3.63 -31.28
CA ASN A 339 -11.70 -2.95 -32.58
C ASN A 339 -12.06 -3.90 -33.74
N VAL A 340 -12.19 -5.21 -33.48
CA VAL A 340 -12.54 -6.22 -34.52
C VAL A 340 -14.03 -6.62 -34.45
N SER A 341 -14.82 -6.06 -33.53
CA SER A 341 -16.28 -6.25 -33.49
C SER A 341 -17.04 -4.95 -33.80
N SER A 342 -16.92 -4.47 -35.03
CA SER A 342 -17.94 -3.61 -35.63
C SER A 342 -18.02 -3.87 -37.13
N ASP A 343 -18.22 -5.14 -37.50
CA ASP A 343 -18.91 -5.47 -38.74
C ASP A 343 -20.41 -5.32 -38.50
N SER A 344 -20.86 -4.07 -38.54
CA SER A 344 -22.17 -3.73 -39.08
C SER A 344 -22.05 -2.38 -39.76
N ALA A 345 -22.23 -2.44 -41.08
CA ALA A 345 -22.26 -1.35 -42.03
C ALA A 345 -22.89 -0.07 -41.49
N HIS A 346 -22.11 1.01 -41.48
CA HIS A 346 -22.51 2.25 -42.14
C HIS A 346 -21.27 3.02 -42.56
N GLU A 347 -20.99 2.97 -43.86
CA GLU A 347 -20.24 4.00 -44.55
C GLU A 347 -20.90 5.35 -44.24
N ALA A 348 -20.18 6.22 -43.56
CA ALA A 348 -20.50 7.64 -43.49
C ALA A 348 -19.18 8.42 -43.59
N GLU A 349 -18.96 8.94 -44.79
CA GLU A 349 -18.03 10.00 -45.19
C GLU A 349 -17.34 10.77 -44.05
N VAL A 350 -16.00 10.70 -44.07
CA VAL A 350 -15.13 11.61 -43.34
C VAL A 350 -15.28 13.02 -43.91
N ARG A 351 -16.09 13.86 -43.25
CA ARG A 351 -16.05 15.31 -43.47
C ARG A 351 -14.90 15.93 -42.69
N HIS A 352 -13.89 16.36 -43.42
CA HIS A 352 -12.79 17.19 -42.93
C HIS A 352 -13.33 18.48 -42.27
N VAL A 353 -13.08 18.66 -40.98
CA VAL A 353 -13.23 19.96 -40.32
C VAL A 353 -11.87 20.66 -40.33
N ARG A 354 -11.77 21.74 -41.11
CA ARG A 354 -10.62 22.67 -41.14
C ARG A 354 -10.46 23.33 -39.76
N LEU A 355 -9.25 23.28 -39.21
CA LEU A 355 -8.80 24.10 -38.08
C LEU A 355 -8.62 25.57 -38.53
N PRO A 356 -8.98 26.58 -37.71
CA PRO A 356 -8.60 27.96 -37.98
C PRO A 356 -7.14 28.26 -37.54
N PRO A 357 -6.49 29.27 -38.16
CA PRO A 357 -5.05 29.47 -38.08
C PRO A 357 -4.62 30.21 -36.82
N ILE A 358 -3.41 29.89 -36.38
CA ILE A 358 -2.64 30.63 -35.38
C ILE A 358 -2.16 31.93 -36.04
N LEU A 359 -2.47 33.08 -35.45
CA LEU A 359 -1.65 34.29 -35.63
C LEU A 359 -1.39 35.01 -34.31
N SER A 360 -0.12 35.39 -34.22
CA SER A 360 0.60 36.14 -33.21
C SER A 360 0.08 37.55 -32.95
N SER A 361 0.11 38.00 -31.70
CA SER A 361 0.46 39.39 -31.39
C SER A 361 0.99 39.52 -29.95
N VAL A 362 2.22 39.99 -29.86
CA VAL A 362 2.86 40.55 -28.67
C VAL A 362 2.05 41.77 -28.18
N ARG A 363 1.73 41.86 -26.88
CA ARG A 363 1.92 43.08 -26.06
C ARG A 363 1.57 42.91 -24.58
N GLN A 364 2.58 43.25 -23.78
CA GLN A 364 2.60 44.04 -22.53
C GLN A 364 1.54 43.79 -21.43
N LYS A 365 2.07 43.48 -20.24
CA LYS A 365 1.36 43.41 -18.95
C LYS A 365 0.83 44.79 -18.52
N PRO A 366 -0.44 44.90 -18.09
CA PRO A 366 -0.90 45.94 -17.17
C PRO A 366 -0.64 45.53 -15.70
N PRO A 367 -0.62 46.49 -14.76
CA PRO A 367 -0.14 46.29 -13.41
C PRO A 367 -1.11 45.51 -12.54
N LEU A 368 -0.56 44.84 -11.53
CA LEU A 368 -1.30 44.13 -10.49
C LEU A 368 -2.15 45.13 -9.67
N SER A 369 -3.47 45.11 -9.88
CA SER A 369 -4.41 45.66 -8.90
C SER A 369 -4.73 44.58 -7.86
N LYS A 370 -4.42 44.88 -6.60
CA LYS A 370 -4.90 44.12 -5.44
C LYS A 370 -6.44 44.16 -5.42
N THR A 371 -7.08 43.03 -5.69
CA THR A 371 -8.50 42.85 -5.36
C THR A 371 -8.65 41.62 -4.48
N SER A 372 -9.29 41.85 -3.35
CA SER A 372 -9.68 40.93 -2.30
C SER A 372 -10.36 39.66 -2.83
N GLY A 373 -10.15 38.55 -2.13
CA GLY A 373 -10.69 37.24 -2.48
C GLY A 373 -12.22 37.24 -2.53
N SER A 374 -12.77 36.90 -3.71
CA SER A 374 -14.18 36.59 -3.89
C SER A 374 -14.37 35.07 -3.94
N THR A 375 -15.12 34.56 -2.96
CA THR A 375 -15.61 33.19 -2.85
C THR A 375 -16.66 32.90 -3.93
N ARG A 376 -16.25 32.46 -5.12
CA ARG A 376 -17.20 31.87 -6.08
C ARG A 376 -17.78 30.57 -5.51
N GLY A 377 -19.07 30.59 -5.16
CA GLY A 377 -19.82 29.40 -4.72
C GLY A 377 -19.89 28.32 -5.81
N ARG A 378 -19.90 27.05 -5.41
CA ARG A 378 -20.06 25.89 -6.32
C ARG A 378 -21.53 25.74 -6.73
N ARG A 379 -21.81 25.13 -7.89
CA ARG A 379 -23.18 24.84 -8.34
C ARG A 379 -23.59 23.40 -8.05
N CYS A 380 -24.84 23.22 -7.65
CA CYS A 380 -25.45 21.91 -7.43
C CYS A 380 -25.51 21.11 -8.74
N ARG A 381 -25.02 19.87 -8.76
CA ARG A 381 -25.02 19.03 -9.96
C ARG A 381 -26.40 18.54 -10.42
N ARG A 382 -27.43 18.67 -9.57
CA ARG A 382 -28.82 18.29 -9.88
C ARG A 382 -29.69 19.47 -10.32
N CYS A 383 -29.63 20.61 -9.62
CA CYS A 383 -30.49 21.77 -9.91
C CYS A 383 -29.73 23.02 -10.37
N GLY A 384 -28.40 22.99 -10.47
CA GLY A 384 -27.59 24.12 -10.93
C GLY A 384 -27.46 25.30 -9.95
N ALA A 385 -28.18 25.28 -8.82
CA ALA A 385 -28.15 26.37 -7.83
C ALA A 385 -26.77 26.54 -7.20
N ALA A 386 -26.31 27.78 -7.09
CA ALA A 386 -25.05 28.10 -6.42
C ALA A 386 -25.20 27.94 -4.90
N PHE A 387 -24.21 27.32 -4.25
CA PHE A 387 -24.15 27.15 -2.81
C PHE A 387 -22.71 27.33 -2.31
N GLN A 388 -22.58 27.84 -1.09
CA GLN A 388 -21.31 28.41 -0.60
C GLN A 388 -20.32 27.38 0.00
N LYS A 389 -20.60 26.06 -0.05
CA LYS A 389 -19.77 25.07 0.68
C LYS A 389 -18.49 24.67 -0.05
N LYS A 390 -17.41 24.48 0.71
CA LYS A 390 -16.09 23.99 0.22
C LYS A 390 -16.09 22.50 -0.19
N THR A 391 -16.99 21.67 0.37
CA THR A 391 -17.11 20.23 0.02
C THR A 391 -18.58 19.76 -0.09
N GLY A 392 -18.93 19.21 -1.25
CA GLY A 392 -20.27 18.73 -1.60
C GLY A 392 -20.57 18.91 -3.10
N VAL A 393 -21.43 18.06 -3.66
CA VAL A 393 -21.80 18.07 -5.10
C VAL A 393 -23.28 18.46 -5.32
N TYR A 394 -24.12 18.35 -4.28
CA TYR A 394 -25.55 18.67 -4.33
C TYR A 394 -25.94 19.69 -3.24
N CYS A 395 -26.97 20.50 -3.50
CA CYS A 395 -27.57 21.40 -2.49
C CYS A 395 -28.43 20.61 -1.50
N ALA A 396 -28.72 21.23 -0.35
CA ALA A 396 -29.49 20.60 0.73
C ALA A 396 -30.87 20.11 0.28
N ALA A 397 -31.59 20.88 -0.55
CA ALA A 397 -32.89 20.50 -1.07
C ALA A 397 -32.85 19.27 -2.00
N CYS A 398 -31.85 19.20 -2.89
CA CYS A 398 -31.68 18.06 -3.80
C CYS A 398 -31.19 16.79 -3.10
N ILE A 399 -30.50 16.92 -1.97
CA ILE A 399 -30.03 15.78 -1.17
C ILE A 399 -31.19 15.13 -0.41
N ALA A 400 -32.19 15.92 -0.01
CA ALA A 400 -33.36 15.46 0.74
C ALA A 400 -34.32 14.60 -0.09
N THR A 401 -34.23 14.70 -1.43
CA THR A 401 -35.12 14.03 -2.40
C THR A 401 -34.43 12.88 -3.16
N LEU A 402 -33.31 12.36 -2.65
CA LEU A 402 -32.65 11.18 -3.24
C LEU A 402 -33.31 9.88 -2.74
N PRO A 403 -33.48 8.85 -3.60
CA PRO A 403 -34.10 7.58 -3.22
C PRO A 403 -33.45 6.94 -1.99
N ALA A 404 -34.28 6.34 -1.13
CA ALA A 404 -33.94 5.92 0.23
C ALA A 404 -32.75 4.92 0.36
N MET A 405 -32.32 4.28 -0.73
CA MET A 405 -31.12 3.40 -0.73
C MET A 405 -29.78 4.16 -0.73
N ALA A 406 -29.74 5.44 -1.12
CA ALA A 406 -28.52 6.26 -1.04
C ALA A 406 -28.28 6.86 0.37
N SER A 407 -29.17 6.63 1.34
CA SER A 407 -29.27 7.45 2.55
C SER A 407 -28.76 6.83 3.86
N ALA A 408 -28.07 5.69 3.86
CA ALA A 408 -27.35 5.27 5.07
C ALA A 408 -26.16 6.20 5.29
N TYR A 409 -25.25 6.31 4.31
CA TYR A 409 -24.03 7.10 4.39
C TYR A 409 -24.30 8.61 4.48
N ALA A 410 -25.32 9.10 3.76
CA ALA A 410 -25.71 10.51 3.79
C ALA A 410 -26.27 10.93 5.16
N ARG A 411 -27.05 10.07 5.83
CA ARG A 411 -27.56 10.32 7.19
C ARG A 411 -26.46 10.26 8.24
N THR A 412 -25.50 9.32 8.14
CA THR A 412 -24.33 9.28 9.04
C THR A 412 -23.43 10.49 8.82
N ALA A 413 -23.23 10.92 7.58
CA ALA A 413 -22.43 12.10 7.25
C ALA A 413 -23.10 13.40 7.72
N LEU A 414 -24.43 13.50 7.66
CA LEU A 414 -25.20 14.62 8.22
C LEU A 414 -25.14 14.66 9.75
N ARG A 415 -25.31 13.52 10.44
CA ARG A 415 -25.17 13.43 11.90
C ARG A 415 -23.75 13.75 12.36
N ARG A 416 -22.74 13.32 11.60
CA ARG A 416 -21.34 13.63 11.86
C ARG A 416 -21.05 15.12 11.64
N ARG A 417 -21.56 15.71 10.56
CA ARG A 417 -21.49 17.16 10.31
C ARG A 417 -22.19 17.98 11.40
N GLN A 418 -23.37 17.56 11.85
CA GLN A 418 -24.09 18.25 12.94
C GLN A 418 -23.33 18.19 14.27
N ARG A 419 -22.53 17.14 14.53
CA ARG A 419 -21.65 17.02 15.71
C ARG A 419 -20.37 17.82 15.58
N GLU A 420 -19.79 17.88 14.37
CA GLU A 420 -18.58 18.65 14.07
C GLU A 420 -18.86 20.17 14.06
N ASP A 421 -20.00 20.61 13.50
CA ASP A 421 -20.41 22.02 13.46
C ASP A 421 -20.87 22.56 14.83
N SER A 422 -21.23 21.70 15.78
CA SER A 422 -21.64 22.08 17.16
C SER A 422 -20.50 22.07 18.18
N GLY A 423 -19.26 21.73 17.77
CA GLY A 423 -18.13 21.59 18.70
C GLY A 423 -18.30 20.49 19.75
N ALA A 424 -19.34 19.67 19.64
CA ALA A 424 -19.69 18.64 20.61
C ALA A 424 -18.80 17.40 20.39
N GLY A 425 -17.66 17.38 21.08
CA GLY A 425 -17.07 16.11 21.51
C GLY A 425 -18.08 15.30 22.34
N PRO A 426 -17.86 14.00 22.60
CA PRO A 426 -18.69 13.27 23.55
C PRO A 426 -18.72 14.06 24.87
N SER A 427 -19.91 14.28 25.45
CA SER A 427 -20.04 14.96 26.73
C SER A 427 -19.14 14.28 27.77
N GLU A 428 -18.75 15.00 28.83
CA GLU A 428 -17.94 14.43 29.90
C GLU A 428 -18.59 13.15 30.47
N GLU A 429 -19.92 13.17 30.59
CA GLU A 429 -20.76 12.00 30.90
C GLU A 429 -20.64 10.88 29.86
N THR A 430 -20.64 11.19 28.56
CA THR A 430 -20.42 10.19 27.50
C THR A 430 -18.99 9.62 27.54
N ARG A 431 -17.98 10.43 27.91
CA ARG A 431 -16.59 9.97 28.08
C ARG A 431 -16.45 9.07 29.31
N ALA A 432 -17.15 9.40 30.40
CA ALA A 432 -17.25 8.57 31.60
C ALA A 432 -17.92 7.24 31.26
N LEU A 433 -19.09 7.25 30.61
CA LEU A 433 -19.79 6.03 30.16
C LEU A 433 -18.94 5.16 29.21
N MET A 434 -18.17 5.77 28.30
CA MET A 434 -17.22 5.03 27.45
C MET A 434 -16.03 4.48 28.23
N GLY A 435 -15.56 5.21 29.26
CA GLY A 435 -14.55 4.76 30.21
C GLY A 435 -15.04 3.56 31.01
N ASP A 436 -16.23 3.65 31.58
CA ASP A 436 -16.87 2.61 32.37
C ASP A 436 -17.15 1.35 31.55
N ALA A 437 -17.69 1.50 30.35
CA ALA A 437 -17.91 0.36 29.44
C ALA A 437 -16.59 -0.33 29.04
N ARG A 438 -15.48 0.43 28.91
CA ARG A 438 -14.16 -0.11 28.64
C ARG A 438 -13.57 -0.83 29.86
N SER A 439 -13.76 -0.27 31.05
CA SER A 439 -13.36 -0.85 32.33
C SER A 439 -14.12 -2.16 32.63
N GLN A 440 -15.43 -2.17 32.46
CA GLN A 440 -16.28 -3.37 32.60
C GLN A 440 -15.86 -4.46 31.62
N ARG A 441 -15.58 -4.09 30.36
CA ARG A 441 -15.11 -5.06 29.36
C ARG A 441 -13.72 -5.62 29.67
N ALA A 442 -12.82 -4.79 30.20
CA ALA A 442 -11.50 -5.24 30.64
C ALA A 442 -11.57 -6.14 31.90
N ALA A 443 -12.56 -5.92 32.77
CA ALA A 443 -12.83 -6.80 33.91
C ALA A 443 -13.40 -8.14 33.46
N ALA A 444 -14.37 -8.15 32.54
CA ALA A 444 -14.96 -9.38 31.99
C ALA A 444 -13.93 -10.25 31.24
N ILE A 445 -12.99 -9.63 30.52
CA ILE A 445 -11.87 -10.35 29.87
C ILE A 445 -10.97 -10.99 30.94
N ARG A 446 -10.55 -10.24 31.96
CA ARG A 446 -9.70 -10.75 33.05
C ARG A 446 -10.36 -11.90 33.82
N GLU A 447 -11.66 -11.80 34.09
CA GLU A 447 -12.41 -12.86 34.76
C GLU A 447 -12.51 -14.13 33.90
N TRP A 448 -12.71 -13.96 32.58
CA TRP A 448 -12.75 -15.08 31.65
C TRP A 448 -11.38 -15.75 31.51
N GLU A 449 -10.30 -14.97 31.40
CA GLU A 449 -8.91 -15.46 31.33
C GLU A 449 -8.49 -16.18 32.62
N ALA A 450 -8.93 -15.70 33.80
CA ALA A 450 -8.69 -16.38 35.07
C ALA A 450 -9.35 -17.78 35.15
N LYS A 451 -10.47 -17.96 34.45
CA LYS A 451 -11.21 -19.24 34.37
C LYS A 451 -10.70 -20.16 33.24
N HIS A 452 -9.86 -19.65 32.32
CA HIS A 452 -9.37 -20.39 31.14
C HIS A 452 -7.84 -20.27 31.02
N PRO A 453 -7.07 -21.15 31.69
CA PRO A 453 -5.60 -21.07 31.72
C PRO A 453 -4.91 -21.30 30.36
N ALA A 454 -5.61 -21.89 29.38
CA ALA A 454 -5.14 -22.03 28.01
C ALA A 454 -6.04 -21.23 27.06
N ILE A 455 -5.58 -20.05 26.64
CA ILE A 455 -6.28 -19.21 25.68
C ILE A 455 -6.17 -19.86 24.29
N PRO A 456 -7.28 -20.22 23.63
CA PRO A 456 -7.24 -20.80 22.29
C PRO A 456 -6.50 -19.90 21.31
N ALA A 457 -5.55 -20.48 20.57
CA ALA A 457 -4.73 -19.74 19.63
C ALA A 457 -5.59 -19.14 18.51
N ALA A 458 -5.28 -17.92 18.08
CA ALA A 458 -6.06 -17.16 17.11
C ALA A 458 -6.29 -17.88 15.76
N HIS A 459 -5.40 -18.80 15.38
CA HIS A 459 -5.57 -19.63 14.18
C HIS A 459 -6.82 -20.51 14.24
N VAL A 460 -7.24 -20.98 15.42
CA VAL A 460 -8.46 -21.79 15.61
C VAL A 460 -9.69 -21.02 15.15
N PHE A 461 -9.75 -19.72 15.44
CA PHE A 461 -10.82 -18.89 14.91
C PHE A 461 -10.75 -18.80 13.38
N ALA A 462 -9.56 -18.61 12.81
CA ALA A 462 -9.40 -18.47 11.36
C ALA A 462 -9.68 -19.76 10.56
N THR A 463 -9.34 -20.94 11.12
CA THR A 463 -9.47 -22.24 10.46
C THR A 463 -10.82 -22.91 10.70
N GLU A 464 -11.40 -22.76 11.90
CA GLU A 464 -12.62 -23.51 12.28
C GLU A 464 -13.88 -22.65 12.36
N ILE A 465 -13.75 -21.39 12.79
CA ILE A 465 -14.92 -20.54 13.11
C ILE A 465 -15.22 -19.58 11.97
N PHE A 466 -14.19 -18.91 11.46
CA PHE A 466 -14.32 -17.94 10.40
C PHE A 466 -14.94 -18.49 9.11
N PRO A 467 -14.66 -19.74 8.65
CA PRO A 467 -15.32 -20.30 7.48
C PRO A 467 -16.84 -20.41 7.62
N THR A 468 -17.34 -20.58 8.83
CA THR A 468 -18.77 -20.74 9.08
C THR A 468 -19.54 -19.42 9.13
N LEU A 469 -18.82 -18.30 9.17
CA LEU A 469 -19.39 -16.95 9.20
C LEU A 469 -19.91 -16.45 7.83
N ALA A 470 -19.63 -17.17 6.75
CA ALA A 470 -19.89 -16.71 5.37
C ALA A 470 -21.38 -16.33 5.12
N ASN A 471 -22.31 -16.95 5.85
CA ASN A 471 -23.75 -16.75 5.70
C ASN A 471 -24.40 -15.95 6.84
N LEU A 472 -23.62 -15.48 7.83
CA LEU A 472 -24.14 -14.78 8.99
C LEU A 472 -24.19 -13.26 8.76
N ARG A 473 -25.21 -12.58 9.31
CA ARG A 473 -25.34 -11.12 9.21
C ARG A 473 -24.89 -10.46 10.50
N ALA A 474 -24.42 -9.21 10.40
CA ALA A 474 -23.94 -8.45 11.55
C ALA A 474 -24.95 -8.31 12.72
N PRO A 475 -26.28 -8.22 12.49
CA PRO A 475 -27.27 -8.25 13.56
C PRO A 475 -27.30 -9.57 14.33
N ASP A 476 -27.17 -10.69 13.64
CA ASP A 476 -27.25 -12.03 14.22
C ASP A 476 -26.03 -12.26 15.15
N VAL A 477 -24.83 -11.90 14.68
CA VAL A 477 -23.59 -11.93 15.48
C VAL A 477 -23.67 -10.97 16.68
N ARG A 478 -24.29 -9.80 16.52
CA ARG A 478 -24.48 -8.84 17.61
C ARG A 478 -25.38 -9.41 18.70
N ALA A 479 -26.47 -10.07 18.34
CA ALA A 479 -27.40 -10.66 19.30
C ALA A 479 -26.72 -11.72 20.18
N ALA A 480 -25.86 -12.56 19.59
CA ALA A 480 -25.17 -13.61 20.34
C ALA A 480 -23.94 -13.12 21.13
N THR A 481 -23.24 -12.08 20.67
CA THR A 481 -21.97 -11.67 21.27
C THR A 481 -22.06 -10.41 22.14
N GLY A 482 -23.17 -9.66 22.04
CA GLY A 482 -23.31 -8.35 22.69
C GLY A 482 -22.42 -7.25 22.08
N LEU A 483 -21.63 -7.56 21.03
CA LEU A 483 -20.68 -6.63 20.42
C LEU A 483 -21.40 -5.57 19.58
N CYS A 484 -20.76 -4.40 19.43
CA CYS A 484 -21.37 -3.33 18.65
C CYS A 484 -21.44 -3.70 17.15
N ARG A 485 -22.50 -3.22 16.46
CA ARG A 485 -22.80 -3.60 15.06
C ARG A 485 -21.64 -3.37 14.10
N SER A 486 -20.88 -2.28 14.29
CA SER A 486 -19.69 -1.97 13.48
C SER A 486 -18.61 -3.04 13.63
N TYR A 487 -18.40 -3.50 14.85
CA TYR A 487 -17.40 -4.49 15.22
C TYR A 487 -17.78 -5.89 14.72
N CYS A 488 -19.06 -6.30 14.85
CA CYS A 488 -19.57 -7.52 14.23
C CYS A 488 -19.37 -7.49 12.69
N GLY A 489 -19.58 -6.34 12.05
CA GLY A 489 -19.30 -6.18 10.62
C GLY A 489 -17.81 -6.34 10.27
N ARG A 490 -16.89 -5.89 11.14
CA ARG A 490 -15.44 -6.12 10.97
C ARG A 490 -15.09 -7.60 11.11
N ILE A 491 -15.71 -8.30 12.07
CA ILE A 491 -15.53 -9.74 12.27
C ILE A 491 -15.97 -10.51 11.03
N LEU A 492 -17.18 -10.26 10.50
CA LEU A 492 -17.68 -10.94 9.29
C LEU A 492 -16.84 -10.69 8.04
N ARG A 493 -16.11 -9.56 7.97
CA ARG A 493 -15.19 -9.25 6.86
C ARG A 493 -13.76 -9.75 7.09
N GLY A 494 -13.50 -10.49 8.17
CA GLY A 494 -12.15 -10.97 8.52
C GLY A 494 -11.18 -9.85 8.91
N GLN A 495 -11.69 -8.67 9.24
CA GLN A 495 -10.86 -7.51 9.59
C GLN A 495 -10.41 -7.53 11.05
N TYR A 496 -11.02 -8.38 11.88
CA TYR A 496 -10.84 -8.42 13.33
C TYR A 496 -11.23 -9.80 13.90
N ILE A 497 -10.43 -10.34 14.83
CA ILE A 497 -10.77 -11.56 15.59
C ILE A 497 -11.34 -11.17 16.95
N PRO A 498 -12.57 -11.58 17.29
CA PRO A 498 -13.13 -11.34 18.61
C PRO A 498 -12.34 -12.12 19.67
N HIS A 499 -12.34 -11.64 20.91
CA HIS A 499 -11.77 -12.37 22.03
C HIS A 499 -12.38 -13.80 22.13
N PRO A 500 -11.59 -14.84 22.50
CA PRO A 500 -12.05 -16.24 22.58
C PRO A 500 -13.35 -16.46 23.36
N MET A 501 -13.64 -15.62 24.35
CA MET A 501 -14.90 -15.64 25.09
C MET A 501 -16.17 -15.55 24.22
N HIS A 502 -16.07 -15.06 22.98
CA HIS A 502 -17.20 -14.94 22.06
C HIS A 502 -17.26 -16.08 21.03
N TRP A 503 -16.27 -16.98 21.00
CA TRP A 503 -16.11 -17.96 19.94
C TRP A 503 -17.20 -19.03 19.99
N ASP A 504 -17.59 -19.49 21.17
CA ASP A 504 -18.65 -20.50 21.32
C ASP A 504 -20.03 -19.95 20.94
N ALA A 505 -20.32 -18.70 21.31
CA ALA A 505 -21.54 -18.00 20.90
C ALA A 505 -21.63 -17.87 19.36
N ILE A 506 -20.49 -17.61 18.71
CA ILE A 506 -20.41 -17.55 17.25
C ILE A 506 -20.55 -18.95 16.61
N ARG A 507 -19.93 -19.98 17.21
CA ARG A 507 -20.06 -21.38 16.76
C ARG A 507 -21.51 -21.87 16.86
N ALA A 508 -22.22 -21.52 17.93
CA ALA A 508 -23.62 -21.89 18.12
C ALA A 508 -24.52 -21.31 17.02
N LEU A 509 -24.34 -20.03 16.66
CA LEU A 509 -25.08 -19.39 15.57
C LEU A 509 -24.90 -20.08 14.21
N SER A 510 -23.70 -20.57 13.93
CA SER A 510 -23.41 -21.31 12.69
C SER A 510 -24.11 -22.67 12.64
N ARG A 511 -24.27 -23.35 13.78
CA ARG A 511 -24.93 -24.66 13.85
C ARG A 511 -26.44 -24.54 13.61
N ASP A 512 -27.07 -23.49 14.13
CA ASP A 512 -28.52 -23.25 13.96
C ASP A 512 -28.88 -22.72 12.56
N GLY A 513 -28.01 -21.93 11.92
CA GLY A 513 -28.20 -21.49 10.53
C GLY A 513 -28.23 -22.65 9.53
N SER A 514 -27.51 -23.74 9.81
CA SER A 514 -27.47 -24.95 8.98
C SER A 514 -28.79 -25.76 9.04
N ARG A 515 -29.51 -25.71 10.17
CA ARG A 515 -30.82 -26.39 10.33
C ARG A 515 -31.96 -25.70 9.58
N SER A 516 -31.87 -24.39 9.36
CA SER A 516 -32.90 -23.62 8.64
C SER A 516 -32.84 -23.77 7.11
N ILE A 517 -31.72 -24.25 6.55
CA ILE A 517 -31.53 -24.42 5.09
C ILE A 517 -32.02 -25.80 4.61
N ALA A 518 -32.07 -26.80 5.50
CA ALA A 518 -32.58 -28.14 5.17
C ALA A 518 -34.11 -28.27 5.10
N LYS A 519 -34.86 -27.16 5.27
CA LYS A 519 -36.35 -27.13 5.25
C LYS A 519 -36.94 -26.16 4.22
N LYS A 520 -36.18 -25.74 3.21
CA LYS A 520 -36.71 -24.96 2.08
C LYS A 520 -36.34 -25.56 0.74
#